data_AF-A0A923H9J5-F1
#
_entry.id   AF-A0A923H9J5-F1
#
_cell.length_a   1.000
_cell.length_b   1.000
_cell.length_c   1.000
_cell.angle_alpha   90.00
_cell.angle_beta   90.00
_cell.angle_gamma   90.00
#
_symmetry.space_group_name_H-M   'P 1'
#
loop_
_entity.id
_entity.type
_entity.pdbx_description
1 polymer ?
#
loop_
_entity_poly.entity_id
_entity_poly.type
_entity_poly.pdbx_seq_one_letter_code
_entity_poly.pdbx_strand_id
1 'polypeptide(L)'
;MRWFVFSVMFFLTSVVLCYAQEHTSAKNGGTESLETPLIVYGSDTCHYCLDTKAHLKKHKIAFVYFDVDQNKVKEREMVEKLRENNIPLHNLSLPVVEKEGQIIMNSGVFGDFLKKLTVK
;
A
#
# COMPACT_ATOMS: atom_id res chain seq x y z
N MET A 1 -15.83 6.46 62.91
CA MET A 1 -15.69 7.36 61.73
C MET A 1 -14.31 7.26 61.07
N ARG A 2 -13.74 6.05 60.90
CA ARG A 2 -12.40 5.85 60.28
C ARG A 2 -12.39 4.90 59.08
N TRP A 3 -13.56 4.34 58.72
CA TRP A 3 -13.70 3.38 57.63
C TRP A 3 -14.36 3.96 56.37
N PHE A 4 -15.05 5.09 56.47
CA PHE A 4 -15.62 5.77 55.30
C PHE A 4 -14.57 6.50 54.44
N VAL A 5 -13.42 6.85 55.02
CA VAL A 5 -12.37 7.61 54.32
C VAL A 5 -11.59 6.73 53.32
N PHE A 6 -11.48 5.43 53.60
CA PHE A 6 -10.75 4.50 52.73
C PHE A 6 -11.55 4.09 51.47
N SER A 7 -12.88 4.19 51.49
CA SER A 7 -13.71 3.83 50.33
C SER A 7 -13.71 4.89 49.24
N VAL A 8 -13.49 6.17 49.58
CA VAL A 8 -13.47 7.27 48.61
C VAL A 8 -12.13 7.37 47.87
N MET A 9 -11.04 6.93 48.50
CA MET A 9 -9.70 7.02 47.91
C MET A 9 -9.44 5.95 46.84
N PHE A 10 -10.18 4.83 46.85
CA PHE A 10 -10.05 3.76 45.85
C PHE A 10 -10.78 4.06 44.52
N PHE A 11 -11.75 4.98 44.54
CA PHE A 11 -12.49 5.39 43.34
C PHE A 11 -11.77 6.44 42.49
N LEU A 12 -10.76 7.14 43.05
CA LEU A 12 -10.01 8.17 42.34
C LEU A 12 -8.83 7.62 41.51
N THR A 13 -8.35 6.40 41.80
CA THR A 13 -7.22 5.79 41.08
C THR A 13 -7.64 5.00 39.84
N SER A 14 -8.90 4.60 39.70
CA SER A 14 -9.41 3.85 38.54
C SER A 14 -9.72 4.74 37.33
N VAL A 15 -9.86 6.06 37.50
CA VAL A 15 -10.22 6.98 36.41
C VAL A 15 -9.05 7.22 35.44
N VAL A 16 -7.80 6.97 35.85
CA VAL A 16 -6.61 7.23 35.02
C VAL A 16 -6.27 6.07 34.07
N LEU A 17 -6.80 4.87 34.27
CA LEU A 17 -6.49 3.69 33.45
C LEU A 17 -7.33 3.54 32.17
N CYS A 18 -8.30 4.44 31.90
CA CYS A 18 -9.16 4.33 30.71
C CYS A 18 -8.77 5.24 29.53
N TYR A 19 -7.68 6.02 29.62
CA TYR A 19 -7.18 6.81 28.48
C TYR A 19 -6.14 6.02 27.67
N ALA A 20 -6.47 4.79 27.31
CA ALA A 20 -5.79 4.05 26.25
C ALA A 20 -6.83 3.66 25.20
N GLN A 21 -7.52 4.66 24.64
CA GLN A 21 -8.20 4.48 23.36
C GLN A 21 -7.13 4.53 22.26
N GLU A 22 -6.62 3.35 21.94
CA GLU A 22 -5.99 3.09 20.66
C GLU A 22 -6.99 3.43 19.56
N HIS A 23 -6.50 4.09 18.52
CA HIS A 23 -7.29 4.63 17.41
C HIS A 23 -7.78 3.50 16.49
N THR A 24 -8.53 2.53 17.01
CA THR A 24 -9.20 1.53 16.19
C THR A 24 -10.48 2.15 15.65
N SER A 25 -10.40 2.65 14.43
CA SER A 25 -11.54 3.08 13.63
C SER A 25 -12.51 1.91 13.46
N ALA A 26 -13.56 1.86 14.27
CA ALA A 26 -14.72 1.01 14.06
C ALA A 26 -15.45 1.46 12.78
N LYS A 27 -15.16 0.79 11.65
CA LYS A 27 -15.95 0.93 10.43
C LYS A 27 -16.99 -0.18 10.39
N ASN A 28 -18.26 0.24 10.41
CA ASN A 28 -19.46 -0.58 10.32
C ASN A 28 -19.44 -1.54 9.12
N GLY A 29 -20.10 -2.69 9.33
CA GLY A 29 -20.27 -3.76 8.36
C GLY A 29 -20.88 -3.35 7.03
N GLY A 30 -20.32 -3.97 6.00
CA GLY A 30 -20.54 -3.76 4.58
C GLY A 30 -19.22 -4.11 3.91
N THR A 31 -19.04 -5.38 3.57
CA THR A 31 -17.83 -5.91 2.92
C THR A 31 -17.71 -5.36 1.49
N GLU A 32 -17.39 -4.09 1.36
CA GLU A 32 -16.57 -3.64 0.24
C GLU A 32 -15.13 -4.00 0.61
N SER A 33 -14.61 -5.04 -0.06
CA SER A 33 -13.17 -5.25 -0.13
C SER A 33 -12.59 -3.94 -0.66
N LEU A 34 -12.00 -3.13 0.22
CA LEU A 34 -11.09 -2.06 -0.15
C LEU A 34 -9.86 -2.75 -0.75
N GLU A 35 -10.01 -3.28 -1.98
CA GLU A 35 -8.87 -3.71 -2.76
C GLU A 35 -7.97 -2.49 -2.88
N THR A 36 -6.78 -2.58 -2.29
CA THR A 36 -5.80 -1.51 -2.38
C THR A 36 -5.50 -1.31 -3.86
N PRO A 37 -5.67 -0.08 -4.38
CA PRO A 37 -5.48 0.17 -5.80
C PRO A 37 -4.04 -0.18 -6.17
N LEU A 38 -3.88 -0.88 -7.29
CA LEU A 38 -2.59 -1.30 -7.81
C LEU A 38 -1.69 -0.08 -8.03
N ILE A 39 -0.44 -0.12 -7.62
CA ILE A 39 0.49 1.02 -7.77
C ILE A 39 1.43 0.72 -8.93
N VAL A 40 1.51 1.64 -9.89
CA VAL A 40 2.40 1.55 -11.04
C VAL A 40 3.45 2.64 -10.93
N TYR A 41 4.70 2.22 -10.76
CA TYR A 41 5.87 3.08 -10.89
C TYR A 41 6.40 2.95 -12.32
N GLY A 42 6.43 4.07 -13.04
CA GLY A 42 6.83 4.09 -14.44
C GLY A 42 7.39 5.44 -14.86
N SER A 43 7.57 5.62 -16.15
CA SER A 43 7.94 6.90 -16.77
C SER A 43 7.01 7.16 -17.96
N ASP A 44 6.58 8.40 -18.14
CA ASP A 44 5.77 8.78 -19.31
C ASP A 44 6.59 8.74 -20.62
N THR A 45 7.91 8.54 -20.55
CA THR A 45 8.79 8.33 -21.72
C THR A 45 9.03 6.86 -22.05
N CYS A 46 8.53 5.92 -21.24
CA CYS A 46 8.73 4.49 -21.42
C CYS A 46 7.53 3.82 -22.09
N HIS A 47 7.74 3.25 -23.28
CA HIS A 47 6.69 2.57 -24.06
C HIS A 47 5.94 1.49 -23.26
N TYR A 48 6.66 0.61 -22.54
CA TYR A 48 6.03 -0.43 -21.72
C TYR A 48 5.21 0.15 -20.55
N CYS A 49 5.58 1.31 -20.01
CA CYS A 49 4.80 1.95 -18.96
C CYS A 49 3.47 2.49 -19.49
N LEU A 50 3.51 3.14 -20.66
CA LEU A 50 2.33 3.67 -21.33
C LEU A 50 1.36 2.55 -21.72
N ASP A 51 1.89 1.46 -22.27
CA ASP A 51 1.08 0.28 -22.63
C ASP A 51 0.46 -0.38 -21.40
N THR A 52 1.19 -0.47 -20.29
CA THR A 52 0.67 -0.99 -19.02
C THR A 52 -0.46 -0.12 -18.49
N LYS A 53 -0.28 1.20 -18.49
CA LYS A 53 -1.30 2.19 -18.11
C LYS A 53 -2.56 2.06 -18.98
N ALA A 54 -2.40 1.89 -20.29
CA ALA A 54 -3.51 1.68 -21.21
C ALA A 54 -4.22 0.35 -20.98
N HIS A 55 -3.46 -0.73 -20.73
CA HIS A 55 -3.97 -2.05 -20.44
C HIS A 55 -4.84 -2.05 -19.17
N LEU A 56 -4.34 -1.51 -18.07
CA LEU A 56 -5.09 -1.42 -16.80
C LEU A 56 -6.39 -0.60 -16.97
N LYS A 57 -6.34 0.52 -17.71
CA LYS A 57 -7.53 1.32 -18.05
C LYS A 57 -8.54 0.51 -18.88
N LYS A 58 -8.08 -0.21 -19.90
CA LYS A 58 -8.94 -1.05 -20.77
C LYS A 58 -9.67 -2.13 -19.97
N HIS A 59 -9.00 -2.71 -18.98
CA HIS A 59 -9.55 -3.76 -18.12
C HIS A 59 -10.30 -3.22 -16.89
N LYS A 60 -10.46 -1.89 -16.76
CA LYS A 60 -11.13 -1.21 -15.64
C LYS A 60 -10.54 -1.59 -14.27
N ILE A 61 -9.24 -1.83 -14.22
CA ILE A 61 -8.53 -2.09 -12.96
C ILE A 61 -8.24 -0.74 -12.31
N ALA A 62 -8.54 -0.59 -11.03
CA ALA A 62 -8.20 0.60 -10.28
C ALA A 62 -6.69 0.62 -9.99
N PHE A 63 -6.01 1.70 -10.39
CA PHE A 63 -4.58 1.86 -10.15
C PHE A 63 -4.19 3.32 -9.96
N VAL A 64 -3.05 3.52 -9.32
CA VAL A 64 -2.37 4.81 -9.22
C VAL A 64 -1.07 4.73 -10.02
N TYR A 65 -0.79 5.73 -10.84
CA TYR A 65 0.42 5.81 -11.66
C TYR A 65 1.31 6.94 -11.17
N PHE A 66 2.57 6.63 -10.92
CA PHE A 66 3.60 7.60 -10.58
C PHE A 66 4.69 7.59 -11.64
N ASP A 67 4.90 8.76 -12.26
CA ASP A 67 6.08 9.02 -13.07
C ASP A 67 7.27 9.26 -12.13
N VAL A 68 8.19 8.30 -12.04
CA VAL A 68 9.35 8.36 -11.15
C VAL A 68 10.45 9.29 -11.66
N ASP A 69 10.43 9.65 -12.95
CA ASP A 69 11.38 10.64 -13.48
C ASP A 69 11.06 12.03 -12.90
N GLN A 70 9.77 12.33 -12.75
CA GLN A 70 9.27 13.59 -12.22
C GLN A 70 9.02 13.57 -10.71
N ASN A 71 8.70 12.41 -10.14
CA ASN A 71 8.37 12.26 -8.71
C ASN A 71 9.46 11.52 -7.94
N LYS A 72 10.43 12.29 -7.42
CA LYS A 72 11.57 11.76 -6.65
C LYS A 72 11.19 11.10 -5.32
N VAL A 73 10.03 11.44 -4.74
CA VAL A 73 9.53 10.76 -3.55
C VAL A 73 9.11 9.34 -3.92
N LYS A 74 8.38 9.18 -5.02
CA LYS A 74 7.90 7.88 -5.50
C LYS A 74 9.00 7.04 -6.13
N GLU A 75 10.03 7.66 -6.70
CA GLU A 75 11.26 6.97 -7.11
C GLU A 75 11.94 6.30 -5.91
N ARG A 76 12.12 7.02 -4.79
CA ARG A 76 12.72 6.45 -3.57
C ARG A 76 11.87 5.35 -2.98
N GLU A 77 10.56 5.56 -2.91
CA GLU A 77 9.60 4.54 -2.46
C GLU A 77 9.70 3.26 -3.30
N MET A 78 9.77 3.37 -4.64
CA MET A 78 9.98 2.22 -5.53
C MET A 78 11.30 1.50 -5.20
N VAL A 79 12.39 2.24 -5.04
CA VAL A 79 13.71 1.68 -4.71
C VAL A 79 13.70 0.95 -3.36
N GLU A 80 13.06 1.52 -2.34
CA GLU A 80 12.91 0.89 -1.03
C GLU A 80 12.13 -0.43 -1.12
N LYS A 81 11.00 -0.45 -1.83
CA LYS A 81 10.21 -1.66 -2.05
C LYS A 81 10.98 -2.76 -2.78
N LEU A 82 11.79 -2.40 -3.77
CA LEU A 82 12.65 -3.37 -4.46
C LEU A 82 13.67 -3.99 -3.49
N ARG A 83 14.27 -3.17 -2.62
CA ARG A 83 15.25 -3.65 -1.62
C ARG A 83 14.61 -4.55 -0.57
N GLU A 84 13.43 -4.21 -0.08
CA GLU A 84 12.65 -5.05 0.85
C GLU A 84 12.33 -6.42 0.26
N ASN A 85 12.12 -6.49 -1.05
CA ASN A 85 11.87 -7.73 -1.78
C ASN A 85 13.16 -8.42 -2.28
N ASN A 86 14.35 -7.99 -1.83
CA ASN A 86 15.65 -8.51 -2.24
C ASN A 86 15.91 -8.46 -3.77
N ILE A 87 15.27 -7.51 -4.46
CA ILE A 87 15.46 -7.31 -5.90
C ILE A 87 16.61 -6.31 -6.10
N PRO A 88 17.70 -6.71 -6.75
CA PRO A 88 18.81 -5.81 -6.96
C PRO A 88 18.49 -4.78 -8.05
N LEU A 89 18.94 -3.53 -7.86
CA LEU A 89 18.60 -2.41 -8.75
C LEU A 89 19.13 -2.58 -10.18
N HIS A 90 20.15 -3.40 -10.42
CA HIS A 90 20.63 -3.69 -11.78
C HIS A 90 19.65 -4.57 -12.59
N ASN A 91 18.70 -5.23 -11.91
CA ASN A 91 17.61 -5.99 -12.53
C ASN A 91 16.31 -5.16 -12.63
N LEU A 92 16.37 -3.87 -12.30
CA LEU A 92 15.23 -2.98 -12.41
C LEU A 92 14.79 -2.86 -13.88
N SER A 93 13.52 -3.17 -14.12
CA SER A 93 12.87 -2.98 -15.41
C SER A 93 11.52 -2.32 -15.19
N LEU A 94 11.34 -1.14 -15.80
CA LEU A 94 10.07 -0.43 -15.77
C LEU A 94 9.08 -1.04 -16.78
N PRO A 95 7.77 -1.02 -16.47
CA PRO A 95 7.16 -0.55 -15.23
C PRO A 95 7.35 -1.55 -14.07
N VAL A 96 7.43 -1.00 -12.85
CA VAL A 96 7.34 -1.76 -11.60
C VAL A 96 5.93 -1.60 -11.07
N VAL A 97 5.27 -2.72 -10.79
CA VAL A 97 3.90 -2.75 -10.31
C VAL A 97 3.84 -3.41 -8.95
N GLU A 98 3.17 -2.75 -8.01
CA GLU A 98 2.82 -3.34 -6.73
C GLU A 98 1.35 -3.74 -6.74
N LYS A 99 1.12 -5.04 -6.52
CA LYS A 99 -0.21 -5.64 -6.42
C LYS A 99 -0.24 -6.48 -5.14
N GLU A 100 -1.10 -6.09 -4.19
CA GLU A 100 -1.29 -6.84 -2.94
C GLU A 100 0.02 -7.09 -2.16
N GLY A 101 0.91 -6.09 -2.14
CA GLY A 101 2.24 -6.18 -1.50
C GLY A 101 3.29 -6.96 -2.29
N GLN A 102 2.94 -7.54 -3.44
CA GLN A 102 3.87 -8.21 -4.33
C GLN A 102 4.39 -7.25 -5.40
N ILE A 103 5.70 -7.29 -5.64
CA ILE A 103 6.35 -6.53 -6.70
C ILE A 103 6.43 -7.36 -7.97
N ILE A 104 5.83 -6.83 -9.04
CA ILE A 104 5.78 -7.42 -10.37
C ILE A 104 6.51 -6.47 -11.32
N MET A 105 7.56 -6.95 -12.00
CA MET A 105 8.34 -6.18 -12.96
C MET A 105 8.26 -6.77 -14.36
N ASN A 106 8.53 -5.93 -15.36
CA ASN A 106 8.66 -6.36 -16.74
C ASN A 106 10.03 -7.01 -17.02
N SER A 107 10.28 -8.20 -16.47
CA SER A 107 11.56 -8.90 -16.58
C SER A 107 11.57 -10.04 -17.63
N GLY A 108 10.62 -10.07 -18.57
CA GLY A 108 10.47 -11.16 -19.54
C GLY A 108 9.57 -10.78 -20.72
N VAL A 109 8.73 -11.72 -21.18
CA VAL A 109 7.75 -11.44 -22.24
C VAL A 109 6.68 -10.49 -21.73
N PHE A 110 6.59 -9.30 -22.33
CA PHE A 110 5.71 -8.23 -21.89
C PHE A 110 4.23 -8.66 -21.80
N GLY A 111 3.76 -9.47 -22.74
CA GLY A 111 2.38 -10.00 -22.72
C GLY A 111 2.07 -10.85 -21.48
N ASP A 112 3.04 -11.62 -20.98
CA ASP A 112 2.86 -12.42 -19.77
C ASP A 112 2.92 -11.57 -18.51
N PHE A 113 3.73 -10.51 -18.52
CA PHE A 113 3.68 -9.47 -17.49
C PHE A 113 2.28 -8.85 -17.39
N LEU A 114 1.68 -8.42 -18.50
CA LEU A 114 0.33 -7.83 -18.50
C LEU A 114 -0.74 -8.80 -17.97
N LYS A 115 -0.68 -10.08 -18.36
CA LYS A 115 -1.63 -11.10 -17.85
C LYS A 115 -1.59 -11.18 -16.33
N LYS A 116 -0.41 -11.20 -15.70
CA LYS A 116 -0.27 -11.25 -14.22
C LYS A 116 -0.99 -10.11 -13.50
N LEU A 117 -1.11 -8.95 -14.15
CA LEU A 117 -1.80 -7.80 -13.56
C LEU A 117 -3.32 -8.00 -13.57
N THR A 118 -3.86 -8.60 -14.63
CA THR A 118 -5.31 -8.78 -14.84
C THR A 118 -5.90 -10.07 -14.29
N VAL A 119 -5.09 -11.11 -14.10
CA VAL A 119 -5.55 -12.38 -13.54
C VAL A 119 -5.86 -12.16 -12.06
N LYS A 120 -7.06 -12.57 -11.64
CA LYS A 120 -7.50 -12.63 -10.24
C LYS A 120 -7.07 -13.94 -9.61
#